data_AF-A0A845C7F6-F1
#
_entry.id   AF-A0A845C7F6-F1
#
_cell.length_a   1.000
_cell.length_b   1.000
_cell.length_c   1.000
_cell.angle_alpha   90.00
_cell.angle_beta   90.00
_cell.angle_gamma   90.00
#
_symmetry.space_group_name_H-M   'P 1'
#
loop_
_entity.id
_entity.type
_entity.pdbx_description
1 polymer ?
#
loop_
_entity_poly.entity_id
_entity_poly.type
_entity_poly.pdbx_seq_one_letter_code
_entity_poly.pdbx_strand_id
1 'polypeptide(L)'
;MDLHLKDHLRVATKYTRLASDWFVSQGINAEVIKLNGSVELAPLTGLSDLIVDLVETGRTLQANGLVELQHVLDSRVVIIVNRSASRLRENEVNQFLSCVRPGSPGA
;
A
#
# COMPACT_ATOMS: atom_id res chain seq x y z
N MET A 1 2.40 -19.36 -8.53
CA MET A 1 3.62 -18.99 -9.29
C MET A 1 4.73 -18.81 -8.28
N ASP A 2 5.85 -19.50 -8.46
CA ASP A 2 7.04 -19.28 -7.64
C ASP A 2 7.81 -18.07 -8.19
N LEU A 3 8.00 -17.05 -7.35
CA LEU A 3 8.66 -15.80 -7.71
C LEU A 3 10.18 -15.96 -7.80
N HIS A 4 10.75 -17.02 -7.22
CA HIS A 4 12.19 -17.28 -7.21
C HIS A 4 12.73 -17.79 -8.55
N LEU A 5 11.86 -18.18 -9.48
CA LEU A 5 12.24 -18.75 -10.78
C LEU A 5 12.62 -17.70 -11.83
N LYS A 6 12.46 -16.41 -11.53
CA LYS A 6 12.73 -15.33 -12.50
C LYS A 6 13.96 -14.53 -12.09
N ASP A 7 14.99 -14.57 -12.94
CA ASP A 7 16.26 -13.89 -12.68
C ASP A 7 16.12 -12.37 -12.53
N HIS A 8 15.18 -11.75 -13.24
CA HIS A 8 14.93 -10.29 -13.23
C HIS A 8 13.42 -10.02 -13.15
N LEU A 9 12.92 -9.88 -11.93
CA LEU A 9 11.50 -9.61 -11.67
C LEU A 9 11.26 -8.09 -11.65
N ARG A 10 10.40 -7.58 -12.54
CA ARG A 10 10.02 -6.16 -12.58
C ARG A 10 8.68 -5.95 -11.91
N VAL A 11 8.63 -5.05 -10.93
CA VAL A 11 7.44 -4.79 -10.11
C VAL A 11 7.07 -3.33 -10.22
N ALA A 12 5.87 -3.03 -10.72
CA ALA A 12 5.37 -1.66 -10.76
C ALA A 12 4.52 -1.33 -9.54
N THR A 13 4.75 -0.15 -8.93
CA THR A 13 3.97 0.29 -7.77
C THR A 13 4.05 1.80 -7.53
N LYS A 14 3.04 2.33 -6.83
CA LYS A 14 3.10 3.64 -6.15
C LYS A 14 3.88 3.58 -4.83
N TYR A 15 4.00 2.40 -4.22
CA TYR A 15 4.52 2.16 -2.88
C TYR A 15 5.94 1.59 -2.90
N THR A 16 6.87 2.30 -3.56
CA THR A 16 8.19 1.75 -3.90
C THR A 16 8.99 1.21 -2.72
N ARG A 17 9.03 1.96 -1.60
CA ARG A 17 9.73 1.51 -0.38
C ARG A 17 9.11 0.24 0.18
N LEU A 18 7.79 0.23 0.35
CA LEU A 18 7.04 -0.91 0.89
C LEU A 18 7.24 -2.16 0.02
N ALA A 19 7.15 -2.03 -1.30
CA ALA A 19 7.39 -3.14 -2.21
C ALA A 19 8.84 -3.64 -2.10
N SER A 20 9.83 -2.72 -2.17
CA SER A 20 11.25 -3.07 -2.05
C SER A 20 11.53 -3.83 -0.75
N ASP A 21 11.04 -3.31 0.39
CA ASP A 21 11.23 -3.93 1.70
C ASP A 21 10.58 -5.32 1.76
N TRP A 22 9.38 -5.47 1.19
CA TRP A 22 8.70 -6.77 1.13
C TRP A 22 9.47 -7.79 0.28
N PHE A 23 9.87 -7.46 -0.95
CA PHE A 23 10.64 -8.39 -1.81
C PHE A 23 11.98 -8.78 -1.19
N VAL A 24 12.69 -7.83 -0.56
CA VAL A 24 13.91 -8.12 0.19
C VAL A 24 13.65 -9.07 1.35
N SER A 25 12.55 -8.88 2.10
CA SER A 25 12.17 -9.78 3.20
C SER A 25 11.85 -11.20 2.73
N GLN A 26 11.43 -11.37 1.48
CA GLN A 26 11.17 -12.67 0.86
C GLN A 26 12.42 -13.28 0.21
N GLY A 27 13.57 -12.59 0.22
CA GLY A 27 14.79 -13.06 -0.47
C GLY A 27 14.67 -13.04 -2.00
N ILE A 28 13.81 -12.17 -2.55
CA ILE A 28 13.57 -12.04 -3.99
C ILE A 28 14.24 -10.77 -4.50
N ASN A 29 15.06 -10.89 -5.54
CA ASN A 29 15.64 -9.74 -6.22
C ASN A 29 14.62 -9.17 -7.23
N ALA A 30 14.05 -8.01 -6.91
CA ALA A 30 13.05 -7.34 -7.75
C ALA A 30 13.47 -5.91 -8.11
N GLU A 31 13.35 -5.56 -9.38
CA GLU A 31 13.43 -4.19 -9.86
C GLU A 31 12.11 -3.48 -9.61
N VAL A 32 12.11 -2.46 -8.73
CA VAL A 32 10.91 -1.69 -8.40
C VAL A 32 10.80 -0.47 -9.31
N ILE A 33 9.76 -0.47 -10.15
CA ILE A 33 9.42 0.61 -11.09
C ILE A 33 8.37 1.51 -10.44
N LYS A 34 8.71 2.79 -10.24
CA LYS A 34 7.77 3.78 -9.70
C LYS A 34 6.72 4.16 -10.74
N LEU A 35 5.45 4.07 -10.36
CA LEU A 35 4.34 4.62 -11.14
C LEU A 35 3.55 5.64 -10.32
N ASN A 36 3.04 6.68 -11.01
CA ASN A 36 2.15 7.68 -10.43
C ASN A 36 0.68 7.48 -10.88
N GLY A 37 0.47 6.84 -12.03
CA GLY A 37 -0.85 6.61 -12.66
C GLY A 37 -1.47 5.24 -12.33
N SER A 38 -2.34 4.74 -13.21
CA SER A 38 -2.94 3.41 -13.11
C SER A 38 -1.85 2.34 -13.16
N VAL A 39 -1.70 1.60 -12.06
CA VAL A 39 -0.67 0.58 -11.89
C VAL A 39 -1.05 -0.69 -12.66
N GLU A 40 -2.36 -0.92 -12.84
CA GLU A 40 -2.95 -2.09 -13.49
C GLU A 40 -2.60 -2.22 -14.98
N LEU A 41 -2.20 -1.13 -15.63
CA LEU A 41 -1.77 -1.13 -17.04
C LEU A 41 -0.34 -1.61 -17.21
N ALA A 42 0.48 -1.63 -16.16
CA ALA A 42 1.90 -1.95 -16.27
C ALA A 42 2.16 -3.40 -16.72
N PRO A 43 1.43 -4.42 -16.22
CA PRO A 43 1.53 -5.78 -16.76
C PRO A 43 1.02 -5.87 -18.20
N LEU A 44 -0.11 -5.22 -18.51
CA LEU A 44 -0.76 -5.28 -19.83
C LEU A 44 0.11 -4.70 -20.95
N THR A 45 0.96 -3.71 -20.61
CA THR A 45 1.89 -3.06 -21.54
C THR A 45 3.28 -3.71 -21.57
N GLY A 46 3.51 -4.74 -20.74
CA GLY A 46 4.81 -5.39 -20.59
C GLY A 46 5.86 -4.56 -19.83
N LEU A 47 5.47 -3.45 -19.21
CA LEU A 47 6.33 -2.61 -18.40
C LEU A 47 6.82 -3.34 -17.14
N SER A 48 5.93 -4.11 -16.50
CA SER A 48 6.24 -4.90 -15.33
C SER A 48 5.69 -6.32 -15.44
N ASP A 49 6.23 -7.21 -14.62
CA ASP A 49 5.75 -8.58 -14.51
C ASP A 49 4.65 -8.68 -13.44
N LEU A 50 4.80 -7.89 -12.38
CA LEU A 50 3.90 -7.82 -11.24
C LEU A 50 3.56 -6.38 -10.90
N ILE A 51 2.55 -6.24 -10.04
CA ILE A 51 2.22 -5.00 -9.37
C ILE A 51 2.12 -5.20 -7.87
N VAL A 52 2.38 -4.13 -7.12
CA VAL A 52 1.98 -4.03 -5.71
C VAL A 52 1.07 -2.83 -5.60
N ASP A 53 -0.18 -3.05 -5.21
CA ASP A 53 -1.18 -1.99 -5.08
C ASP A 53 -2.14 -2.24 -3.92
N LEU A 54 -2.84 -1.20 -3.48
CA LEU A 54 -3.87 -1.30 -2.46
C LEU A 54 -5.13 -1.91 -3.07
N VAL A 55 -5.61 -3.01 -2.47
CA VAL A 55 -6.80 -3.72 -2.92
C VAL A 55 -7.87 -3.67 -1.82
N GLU A 56 -9.12 -3.42 -2.22
CA GLU A 56 -10.28 -3.50 -1.33
C GLU A 56 -11.18 -4.69 -1.71
N THR A 57 -11.95 -4.57 -2.80
CA THR A 57 -12.87 -5.64 -3.26
C THR A 57 -12.29 -6.53 -4.36
N GLY A 58 -11.09 -6.21 -4.87
CA GLY A 58 -10.45 -6.93 -5.99
C GLY A 58 -11.10 -6.71 -7.37
N ARG A 59 -12.23 -5.99 -7.47
CA ARG A 59 -12.96 -5.79 -8.74
C ARG A 59 -12.11 -5.15 -9.84
N THR A 60 -11.29 -4.15 -9.48
CA THR A 60 -10.41 -3.45 -10.44
C THR A 60 -9.34 -4.37 -11.01
N LEU A 61 -8.78 -5.27 -10.21
CA LEU A 61 -7.81 -6.27 -10.68
C LEU A 61 -8.46 -7.22 -11.68
N GLN A 62 -9.62 -7.77 -11.33
CA GLN A 62 -10.36 -8.70 -12.19
C GLN A 62 -10.74 -8.07 -13.54
N ALA A 63 -11.19 -6.81 -13.53
CA ALA A 63 -11.54 -6.08 -14.75
C ALA A 63 -10.35 -5.90 -15.70
N ASN A 64 -9.11 -5.94 -15.18
CA ASN A 64 -7.87 -5.88 -15.96
C ASN A 64 -7.21 -7.25 -16.18
N GLY A 65 -7.92 -8.35 -15.87
CA GLY A 65 -7.40 -9.71 -16.02
C GLY A 65 -6.29 -10.07 -15.03
N LEU A 66 -6.17 -9.33 -13.93
CA LEU A 66 -5.18 -9.55 -12.88
C LEU A 66 -5.76 -10.40 -11.75
N VAL A 67 -4.88 -11.14 -11.08
CA VAL A 67 -5.21 -11.97 -9.92
C VAL A 67 -4.34 -11.56 -8.74
N GLU A 68 -4.89 -11.63 -7.54
CA GLU A 68 -4.09 -11.44 -6.32
C GLU A 68 -3.22 -12.68 -6.09
N LEU A 69 -1.91 -12.45 -5.88
CA LEU A 69 -0.94 -13.53 -5.70
C LEU A 69 -0.53 -13.71 -4.24
N GLN A 70 -0.29 -12.60 -3.55
CA GLN A 70 0.22 -12.57 -2.18
C GLN A 70 -0.32 -11.35 -1.45
N HIS A 71 -0.72 -11.54 -0.21
CA HIS A 71 -1.08 -10.45 0.69
C HIS A 71 0.19 -9.86 1.32
N VAL A 72 0.39 -8.56 1.17
CA VAL A 72 1.60 -7.87 1.66
C VAL A 72 1.42 -7.39 3.09
N LEU A 73 0.35 -6.63 3.36
CA LEU A 73 -0.01 -6.13 4.69
C LEU A 73 -1.43 -5.57 4.71
N ASP A 74 -2.00 -5.50 5.91
CA ASP A 74 -3.28 -4.82 6.15
C ASP A 74 -3.11 -3.30 6.21
N SER A 75 -3.98 -2.58 5.49
CA SER A 75 -4.07 -1.13 5.58
C SER A 75 -5.08 -0.71 6.65
N ARG A 76 -4.78 0.37 7.37
CA ARG A 76 -5.69 0.97 8.36
C ARG A 76 -5.56 2.48 8.36
N VAL A 77 -6.67 3.14 8.66
CA VAL A 77 -6.69 4.59 8.88
C VAL A 77 -6.07 4.89 10.25
N VAL A 78 -5.16 5.85 10.29
CA VAL A 78 -4.55 6.35 11.52
C VAL A 78 -4.60 7.86 11.57
N ILE A 79 -4.76 8.43 12.77
CA ILE A 79 -4.66 9.87 12.99
C ILE A 79 -3.23 10.18 13.42
N ILE A 80 -2.53 10.99 12.62
CA ILE A 80 -1.17 11.43 12.91
C ILE A 80 -1.21 12.86 13.44
N VAL A 81 -0.70 13.05 14.65
CA VAL A 81 -0.63 14.37 15.31
C VAL A 81 0.82 14.83 15.36
N ASN A 82 1.06 16.09 14.98
CA ASN A 82 2.36 16.72 15.14
C ASN A 82 2.79 16.70 16.62
N ARG A 83 4.03 16.27 16.89
CA ARG A 83 4.53 16.11 18.26
C ARG A 83 4.49 17.40 19.09
N SER A 84 4.78 18.55 18.48
CA SER A 84 4.72 19.85 19.16
C SER A 84 3.27 20.25 19.44
N ALA A 85 2.36 20.07 18.49
CA ALA A 85 0.94 20.34 18.69
C ALA A 85 0.34 19.44 19.79
N SER A 86 0.72 18.16 19.84
CA SER A 86 0.28 17.23 20.89
C SER A 86 0.66 17.67 22.30
N ARG A 87 1.70 18.51 22.46
CA ARG A 87 2.17 19.00 23.77
C ARG A 87 1.69 20.41 24.07
N LEU A 88 1.76 21.30 23.08
CA LEU A 88 1.44 22.73 23.25
C LEU A 88 -0.06 23.01 23.14
N ARG A 89 -0.81 22.14 22.46
CA ARG A 89 -2.25 22.26 22.17
C ARG A 89 -2.99 20.99 22.57
N GLU A 90 -2.58 20.39 23.68
CA GLU A 90 -3.10 19.09 24.14
C GLU A 90 -4.63 19.10 24.27
N ASN A 91 -5.21 20.15 24.85
CA ASN A 91 -6.66 20.25 25.05
C ASN A 91 -7.43 20.24 23.72
N GLU A 92 -7.00 21.03 22.74
CA GLU A 92 -7.62 21.13 21.41
C GLU A 92 -7.48 19.81 20.65
N VAL A 93 -6.30 19.18 20.73
CA VAL A 93 -6.04 17.87 20.12
C VAL A 93 -6.95 16.82 20.74
N ASN A 94 -7.02 16.74 22.07
CA ASN A 94 -7.85 15.76 22.76
C ASN A 94 -9.35 15.98 22.48
N GLN A 95 -9.79 17.22 22.38
CA GLN A 95 -11.14 17.56 21.98
C GLN A 95 -11.45 17.03 20.56
N PHE A 96 -10.59 17.30 19.58
CA PHE A 96 -10.76 16.78 18.23
C PHE A 96 -10.76 15.24 18.20
N LEU A 97 -9.81 14.61 18.89
CA LEU A 97 -9.72 13.16 18.96
C LEU A 97 -10.97 12.54 19.59
N SER A 98 -11.62 13.22 20.56
CA SER A 98 -12.87 12.74 21.15
C SER A 98 -14.03 12.69 20.15
N CYS A 99 -14.05 13.57 19.14
CA CYS A 99 -15.10 13.60 18.13
C CYS A 99 -14.92 12.54 17.02
N VAL A 100 -13.67 12.10 16.77
CA VAL A 100 -13.33 11.26 15.61
C VAL A 100 -13.05 9.80 16.01
N ARG A 101 -12.87 9.52 17.30
CA ARG A 101 -12.68 8.14 17.79
C ARG A 101 -13.97 7.31 17.58
N PRO A 102 -13.88 6.12 16.96
CA PRO A 102 -15.00 5.20 16.88
C PRO A 102 -15.44 4.81 18.30
N GLY A 103 -16.74 4.94 18.62
CA GLY A 103 -17.31 4.65 19.94
C GLY A 103 -17.55 5.86 20.85
N SER A 104 -17.31 7.08 20.37
CA SER A 104 -17.73 8.31 21.05
C SER A 104 -19.24 8.55 20.89
N PRO A 105 -19.95 9.14 21.87
CA PRO A 105 -21.38 9.42 21.73
C PRO A 105 -21.58 10.44 20.60
N GLY A 106 -22.14 10.00 19.47
CA GLY A 106 -22.43 10.85 18.30
C GLY A 106 -21.93 10.33 16.94
N ALA A 107 -21.26 9.18 16.87
CA ALA A 107 -20.92 8.49 15.62
C ALA A 107 -21.96 7.41 15.24
#